data_AF-A0AA37B2C3-F1
#
_entry.id   AF-A0AA37B2C3-F1
#
_cell.length_a   1.000
_cell.length_b   1.000
_cell.length_c   1.000
_cell.angle_alpha   90.00
_cell.angle_beta   90.00
_cell.angle_gamma   90.00
#
_symmetry.space_group_name_H-M   'P 1'
#
loop_
_entity.id
_entity.type
_entity.pdbx_description
1 polymer ?
#
loop_
_entity_poly.entity_id
_entity_poly.type
_entity_poly.pdbx_seq_one_letter_code
_entity_poly.pdbx_strand_id
1 'polypeptide(L)'
;MSTSEWDNIATGSFEFTDCNEREYRAMQIERVESLMAYYSLNRNQLAKLSGISKTALYNKLDKDGSANFSQIDIYKLAKAMDLSMVYLLPLSQQERDLVKGSPIPASSLRFVDDMLGARRDDIEFLHGVHKLFKEYIQQRES
;
A
#
# COMPACT_ATOMS: atom_id res chain seq x y z
N MET A 1 -45.15 10.71 9.69
CA MET A 1 -43.85 10.02 9.59
C MET A 1 -43.39 10.19 8.16
N SER A 2 -42.53 11.19 7.90
CA SER A 2 -42.06 11.50 6.55
C SER A 2 -40.86 10.62 6.20
N THR A 3 -40.92 10.04 5.00
CA THR A 3 -39.86 9.32 4.30
C THR A 3 -38.69 10.27 3.97
N SER A 4 -37.90 10.66 4.97
CA SER A 4 -36.74 11.56 4.80
C SER A 4 -35.47 11.09 5.52
N GLU A 5 -35.38 9.82 5.89
CA GLU A 5 -34.23 9.27 6.65
C GLU A 5 -33.34 8.32 5.84
N TRP A 6 -33.42 8.33 4.50
CA TRP A 6 -32.60 7.45 3.65
C TRP A 6 -31.81 8.15 2.54
N ASP A 7 -31.76 9.48 2.52
CA ASP A 7 -30.87 10.21 1.60
C ASP A 7 -29.70 10.83 2.36
N ASN A 8 -28.51 10.40 1.96
CA ASN A 8 -27.16 10.82 2.40
C ASN A 8 -26.47 9.90 3.42
N ILE A 9 -26.27 8.62 3.05
CA ILE A 9 -24.92 8.08 3.28
C ILE A 9 -24.01 8.93 2.40
N ALA A 10 -23.32 9.89 2.99
CA ALA A 10 -22.35 10.75 2.32
C ALA A 10 -21.17 9.88 1.83
N THR A 11 -21.35 9.20 0.71
CA THR A 11 -20.30 8.57 -0.08
C THR A 11 -19.60 9.65 -0.89
N GLY A 12 -18.83 10.47 -0.19
CA GLY A 12 -17.94 11.45 -0.77
C GLY A 12 -16.70 11.53 0.10
N SER A 13 -15.55 11.20 -0.47
CA SER A 13 -14.22 11.52 0.06
C SER A 13 -14.07 13.05 0.17
N PHE A 14 -14.70 13.65 1.18
CA PHE A 14 -15.00 15.08 1.30
C PHE A 14 -13.81 15.91 1.81
N GLU A 15 -12.71 15.30 2.24
CA GLU A 15 -11.60 16.01 2.91
C GLU A 15 -10.49 16.54 1.97
N PHE A 16 -10.57 16.29 0.66
CA PHE A 16 -9.54 16.76 -0.30
C PHE A 16 -10.02 17.80 -1.30
N THR A 17 -11.30 18.18 -1.28
CA THR A 17 -11.88 19.13 -2.24
C THR A 17 -11.30 20.54 -2.09
N ASP A 18 -10.79 20.87 -0.89
CA ASP A 18 -10.18 22.15 -0.55
C ASP A 18 -8.65 22.08 -0.35
N CYS A 19 -8.01 20.92 -0.59
CA CYS A 19 -6.57 20.81 -0.41
C CYS A 19 -5.82 21.46 -1.58
N ASN A 20 -4.82 22.27 -1.28
CA ASN A 20 -3.94 22.82 -2.31
C ASN A 20 -3.13 21.68 -2.94
N GLU A 21 -2.90 21.72 -4.25
CA GLU A 21 -2.05 20.75 -4.97
C GLU A 21 -0.68 20.57 -4.28
N ARG A 22 -0.12 21.65 -3.71
CA ARG A 22 1.12 21.61 -2.93
C ARG A 22 1.00 20.76 -1.67
N GLU A 23 -0.11 20.86 -0.95
CA GLU A 23 -0.37 20.10 0.27
C GLU A 23 -0.62 18.63 -0.05
N TYR A 24 -1.42 18.35 -1.08
CA TYR A 24 -1.63 16.99 -1.59
C TYR A 24 -0.30 16.30 -1.93
N ARG A 25 0.57 17.02 -2.64
CA ARG A 25 1.90 16.57 -2.99
C ARG A 25 2.76 16.31 -1.76
N ALA A 26 2.77 17.22 -0.79
CA ALA A 26 3.54 17.04 0.45
C ALA A 26 3.11 15.78 1.20
N MET A 27 1.79 15.56 1.35
CA MET A 27 1.25 14.34 1.96
C MET A 27 1.64 13.08 1.20
N GLN A 28 1.61 13.13 -0.14
CA GLN A 28 2.01 11.99 -0.97
C GLN A 28 3.50 11.67 -0.81
N ILE A 29 4.38 12.70 -0.80
CA ILE A 29 5.82 12.52 -0.56
C ILE A 29 6.04 11.90 0.81
N GLU A 30 5.38 12.39 1.85
CA GLU A 30 5.50 11.85 3.21
C GLU A 30 5.08 10.39 3.32
N ARG A 31 4.03 9.99 2.59
CA ARG A 31 3.64 8.57 2.49
C ARG A 31 4.74 7.73 1.85
N VAL A 32 5.29 8.17 0.72
CA VAL A 32 6.38 7.46 0.05
C VAL A 32 7.60 7.36 0.96
N GLU A 33 8.00 8.45 1.61
CA GLU A 33 9.17 8.48 2.52
C GLU A 33 8.97 7.60 3.77
N SER A 34 7.76 7.59 4.34
CA SER A 34 7.43 6.72 5.48
C SER A 34 7.50 5.25 5.13
N LEU A 35 6.98 4.88 3.95
CA LEU A 35 7.06 3.51 3.44
C LEU A 35 8.50 3.13 3.10
N MET A 36 9.27 4.04 2.50
CA MET A 36 10.70 3.83 2.29
C MET A 36 11.45 3.53 3.59
N ALA A 37 11.17 4.30 4.65
CA ALA A 37 11.75 4.07 5.97
C ALA A 37 11.33 2.70 6.53
N TYR A 38 10.06 2.34 6.42
CA TYR A 38 9.54 1.03 6.83
C TYR A 38 10.25 -0.13 6.13
N TYR A 39 10.44 -0.05 4.81
CA TYR A 39 11.17 -1.07 4.04
C TYR A 39 12.69 -0.92 4.08
N SER A 40 13.23 0.05 4.84
CA SER A 40 14.67 0.35 4.90
C SER A 40 15.29 0.60 3.52
N LEU A 41 14.54 1.27 2.64
CA LEU A 41 14.94 1.62 1.28
C LEU A 41 15.45 3.05 1.21
N ASN A 42 16.58 3.25 0.54
CA ASN A 42 17.02 4.59 0.12
C ASN A 42 16.49 4.94 -1.28
N ARG A 43 16.56 6.23 -1.65
CA ARG A 43 16.04 6.75 -2.94
C ARG A 43 16.66 6.05 -4.15
N ASN A 44 17.95 5.68 -4.08
CA ASN A 44 18.63 4.96 -5.16
C ASN A 44 18.11 3.52 -5.33
N GLN A 45 17.87 2.82 -4.23
CA GLN A 45 17.31 1.47 -4.23
C GLN A 45 15.88 1.49 -4.77
N LEU A 46 15.05 2.43 -4.30
CA LEU A 46 13.67 2.58 -4.77
C LEU A 46 13.61 2.91 -6.27
N ALA A 47 14.47 3.80 -6.78
CA ALA A 47 14.57 4.10 -8.21
C ALA A 47 14.89 2.85 -9.02
N LYS A 48 15.85 2.04 -8.55
CA LYS A 48 16.23 0.77 -9.20
C LYS A 48 15.08 -0.24 -9.22
N LEU A 49 14.38 -0.41 -8.10
CA LEU A 49 13.27 -1.38 -7.97
C LEU A 49 12.04 -0.97 -8.77
N SER A 50 11.70 0.32 -8.78
CA SER A 50 10.53 0.87 -9.49
C SER A 50 10.77 1.10 -10.98
N GLY A 51 12.02 1.14 -11.44
CA GLY A 51 12.36 1.50 -12.81
C GLY A 51 12.06 2.98 -13.14
N ILE A 52 11.97 3.83 -12.11
CA ILE A 52 11.91 5.29 -12.26
C ILE A 52 13.34 5.81 -12.28
N SER A 53 13.65 6.77 -13.16
CA SER A 53 15.00 7.33 -13.21
C SER A 53 15.33 8.04 -11.89
N LYS A 54 16.60 7.94 -11.45
CA LYS A 54 17.04 8.55 -10.18
C LYS A 54 16.71 10.04 -10.14
N THR A 55 17.04 10.78 -11.19
CA THR A 55 16.76 12.22 -11.28
C THR A 55 15.26 12.51 -11.16
N ALA A 56 14.41 11.73 -11.83
CA ALA A 56 12.96 11.94 -11.74
C ALA A 56 12.42 11.64 -10.33
N LEU A 57 12.89 10.56 -9.69
CA LEU A 57 12.45 10.21 -8.34
C LEU A 57 12.91 11.26 -7.31
N TYR A 58 14.14 11.75 -7.42
CA TYR A 58 14.65 12.81 -6.54
C TYR A 58 13.84 14.11 -6.70
N ASN A 59 13.56 14.53 -7.93
CA ASN A 59 12.77 15.74 -8.18
C ASN A 59 11.32 15.59 -7.68
N LYS A 60 10.72 14.40 -7.80
CA LYS A 60 9.36 14.13 -7.32
C LYS A 60 9.26 14.04 -5.80
N LEU A 61 10.33 13.62 -5.12
CA LEU A 61 10.43 13.59 -3.65
C LEU A 61 10.93 14.89 -3.02
N ASP A 62 11.31 15.89 -3.82
CA ASP A 62 11.76 17.18 -3.31
C ASP A 62 10.56 18.02 -2.84
N LYS A 63 10.39 18.23 -1.54
CA LYS A 63 9.23 18.93 -0.97
C LYS A 63 9.07 20.38 -1.49
N ASP A 64 10.16 21.03 -1.88
CA ASP A 64 10.14 22.39 -2.44
C ASP A 64 9.98 22.44 -3.96
N GLY A 65 10.10 21.29 -4.63
CA GLY A 65 9.93 21.15 -6.07
C GLY A 65 8.46 21.20 -6.53
N SER A 66 8.26 21.20 -7.85
CA SER A 66 6.94 21.21 -8.50
C SER A 66 6.58 19.91 -9.22
N ALA A 67 7.46 18.90 -9.18
CA ALA A 67 7.23 17.65 -9.89
C ALA A 67 6.26 16.74 -9.12
N ASN A 68 5.16 16.37 -9.76
CA ASN A 68 4.15 15.45 -9.22
C ASN A 68 4.42 14.00 -9.63
N PHE A 69 3.94 13.04 -8.84
CA PHE A 69 3.88 11.65 -9.27
C PHE A 69 2.72 11.44 -10.24
N SER A 70 3.00 10.83 -11.39
CA SER A 70 1.94 10.33 -12.27
C SER A 70 1.34 9.05 -11.69
N GLN A 71 0.15 8.67 -12.13
CA GLN A 71 -0.45 7.38 -11.76
C GLN A 71 0.46 6.19 -12.11
N ILE A 72 1.20 6.27 -13.22
CA ILE A 72 2.17 5.24 -13.63
C ILE A 72 3.34 5.18 -12.64
N ASP A 73 3.81 6.32 -12.14
CA ASP A 73 4.87 6.33 -11.12
C ASP A 73 4.38 5.68 -9.82
N ILE A 74 3.17 6.02 -9.38
CA ILE A 74 2.56 5.42 -8.18
C ILE A 74 2.40 3.91 -8.33
N TYR A 75 1.94 3.43 -9.49
CA TYR A 75 1.86 2.00 -9.79
C TYR A 75 3.22 1.31 -9.72
N LYS A 76 4.25 1.91 -10.33
CA LYS A 76 5.62 1.37 -10.30
C LYS A 76 6.18 1.31 -8.89
N LEU A 77 5.94 2.34 -8.08
CA LEU A 77 6.34 2.39 -6.68
C LEU A 77 5.61 1.33 -5.85
N ALA A 78 4.29 1.18 -6.04
CA ALA A 78 3.48 0.18 -5.35
C ALA A 78 4.00 -1.23 -5.64
N LYS A 79 4.24 -1.53 -6.93
CA LYS A 79 4.81 -2.81 -7.36
C LYS A 79 6.20 -3.05 -6.78
N ALA A 80 7.06 -2.03 -6.72
CA ALA A 80 8.40 -2.14 -6.17
C ALA A 80 8.43 -2.46 -4.67
N MET A 81 7.42 -1.99 -3.93
CA MET A 81 7.28 -2.21 -2.48
C MET A 81 6.35 -3.38 -2.15
N ASP A 82 5.80 -4.07 -3.15
CA ASP A 82 4.75 -5.09 -3.01
C ASP A 82 3.56 -4.58 -2.18
N LEU A 83 2.99 -3.46 -2.58
CA LEU A 83 1.88 -2.80 -1.90
C LEU A 83 0.69 -2.57 -2.83
N SER A 84 -0.50 -2.47 -2.23
CA SER A 84 -1.64 -1.84 -2.91
C SER A 84 -1.32 -0.35 -3.13
N MET A 85 -1.69 0.18 -4.30
CA MET A 85 -1.50 1.61 -4.61
C MET A 85 -2.16 2.54 -3.59
N VAL A 86 -3.24 2.07 -2.93
CA VAL A 86 -3.96 2.82 -1.90
C VAL A 86 -3.04 3.26 -0.76
N TYR A 87 -2.01 2.46 -0.42
CA TYR A 87 -1.05 2.84 0.61
C TYR A 87 -0.21 4.08 0.25
N LEU A 88 -0.06 4.39 -1.04
CA LEU A 88 0.72 5.53 -1.54
C LEU A 88 -0.12 6.78 -1.77
N LEU A 89 -1.44 6.69 -1.63
CA LEU A 89 -2.32 7.85 -1.73
C LEU A 89 -2.28 8.65 -0.41
N PRO A 90 -2.42 9.98 -0.48
CA PRO A 90 -2.65 10.80 0.70
C PRO A 90 -3.84 10.29 1.50
N LEU A 91 -3.69 10.31 2.82
CA LEU A 91 -4.75 9.98 3.75
C LEU A 91 -5.19 11.26 4.46
N SER A 92 -6.49 11.40 4.61
CA SER A 92 -7.11 12.39 5.50
C SER A 92 -6.68 12.18 6.95
N GLN A 93 -6.93 13.16 7.82
CA GLN A 93 -6.57 13.00 9.24
C GLN A 93 -7.36 11.84 9.88
N GLN A 94 -8.65 11.71 9.57
CA GLN A 94 -9.46 10.58 10.05
C GLN A 94 -8.92 9.23 9.57
N GLU A 95 -8.55 9.13 8.29
CA GLU A 95 -7.97 7.89 7.76
C GLU A 95 -6.62 7.56 8.40
N ARG A 96 -5.79 8.57 8.71
CA ARG A 96 -4.53 8.34 9.45
C ARG A 96 -4.78 7.74 10.84
N ASP A 97 -5.83 8.18 11.51
CA ASP A 97 -6.18 7.68 12.84
C ASP A 97 -6.76 6.25 12.81
N LEU A 98 -7.38 5.87 11.69
CA LEU A 98 -7.96 4.54 11.46
C LEU A 98 -6.95 3.52 10.92
N VAL A 99 -6.02 3.95 10.05
CA VAL A 99 -5.00 3.10 9.46
C VAL A 99 -3.91 2.84 10.49
N LYS A 100 -4.12 1.80 11.29
CA LYS A 100 -3.16 1.30 12.28
C LYS A 100 -2.52 0.00 11.81
N GLY A 101 -1.21 -0.08 11.99
CA GLY A 101 -0.44 -1.29 11.72
C GLY A 101 0.45 -1.20 10.49
N SER A 102 1.30 -2.21 10.35
CA SER A 102 2.22 -2.33 9.22
C SER A 102 1.45 -2.55 7.91
N PRO A 103 1.92 -1.98 6.79
CA PRO A 103 1.29 -2.24 5.50
C PRO A 103 1.40 -3.73 5.13
N ILE A 104 0.30 -4.29 4.64
CA ILE A 104 0.22 -5.70 4.26
C ILE A 104 0.73 -5.85 2.81
N PRO A 105 1.62 -6.81 2.53
CA PRO A 105 2.08 -7.06 1.17
C PRO A 105 0.92 -7.40 0.22
N ALA A 106 0.92 -6.82 -0.97
CA ALA A 106 -0.12 -7.05 -1.98
C ALA A 106 -0.13 -8.51 -2.47
N SER A 107 1.04 -9.14 -2.56
CA SER A 107 1.16 -10.57 -2.84
C SER A 107 0.43 -11.43 -1.80
N SER A 108 0.53 -11.09 -0.52
CA SER A 108 -0.18 -11.78 0.57
C SER A 108 -1.69 -11.59 0.46
N LEU A 109 -2.16 -10.38 0.15
CA LEU A 109 -3.59 -10.11 -0.07
C LEU A 109 -4.14 -10.93 -1.24
N ARG A 110 -3.40 -10.97 -2.35
CA ARG A 110 -3.75 -11.77 -3.52
C ARG A 110 -3.80 -13.26 -3.18
N PHE A 111 -2.83 -13.75 -2.43
CA PHE A 111 -2.82 -15.15 -2.00
C PHE A 111 -4.06 -15.48 -1.15
N VAL A 112 -4.43 -14.62 -0.21
CA VAL A 112 -5.64 -14.81 0.60
C VAL A 112 -6.89 -14.82 -0.28
N ASP A 113 -6.99 -13.90 -1.24
CA ASP A 113 -8.10 -13.84 -2.18
C ASP A 113 -8.22 -15.13 -3.02
N ASP A 114 -7.10 -15.59 -3.58
CA ASP A 114 -7.03 -16.85 -4.32
C ASP A 114 -7.45 -18.06 -3.44
N MET A 115 -7.06 -18.06 -2.16
CA MET A 115 -7.43 -19.14 -1.21
C MET A 115 -8.88 -19.09 -0.76
N LEU A 116 -9.50 -17.90 -0.65
CA LEU A 116 -10.91 -17.77 -0.30
C LEU A 116 -11.83 -18.33 -1.40
N GLY A 117 -11.38 -18.30 -2.66
CA GLY A 117 -12.07 -18.90 -3.79
C GLY A 117 -11.70 -20.37 -4.06
N ALA A 118 -10.71 -20.93 -3.38
CA ALA A 118 -10.22 -22.27 -3.63
C ALA A 118 -11.18 -23.36 -3.10
N ARG A 119 -11.11 -24.57 -3.68
CA ARG A 119 -11.87 -25.70 -3.17
C ARG A 119 -11.29 -26.14 -1.82
N ARG A 120 -12.15 -26.69 -0.97
CA ARG A 120 -11.76 -27.22 0.34
C ARG A 120 -10.58 -28.18 0.27
N ASP A 121 -10.58 -29.12 -0.67
CA ASP A 121 -9.52 -30.13 -0.82
C ASP A 121 -8.15 -29.48 -1.12
N ASP A 122 -8.14 -28.40 -1.91
CA ASP A 122 -6.92 -27.67 -2.26
C ASP A 122 -6.37 -26.91 -1.03
N ILE A 123 -7.27 -26.35 -0.20
CA ILE A 123 -6.92 -25.68 1.06
C ILE A 123 -6.37 -26.69 2.08
N GLU A 124 -7.03 -27.84 2.25
CA GLU A 124 -6.60 -28.89 3.18
C GLU A 124 -5.25 -29.48 2.76
N PHE A 125 -5.02 -29.68 1.46
CA PHE A 125 -3.73 -30.08 0.92
C PHE A 125 -2.63 -29.07 1.30
N LEU A 126 -2.87 -27.78 1.03
CA LEU A 126 -1.88 -26.74 1.33
C LEU A 126 -1.57 -26.63 2.82
N HIS A 127 -2.60 -26.78 3.68
CA HIS A 127 -2.44 -26.85 5.12
C HIS A 127 -1.56 -28.03 5.55
N GLY A 128 -1.78 -29.22 4.98
CA GLY A 128 -0.98 -30.41 5.26
C GLY A 128 0.50 -30.23 4.88
N VAL A 129 0.77 -29.66 3.70
CA VAL A 129 2.14 -29.36 3.24
C VAL A 129 2.83 -28.38 4.20
N HIS A 130 2.14 -27.30 4.59
CA HIS A 130 2.71 -26.31 5.51
C HIS A 130 3.00 -26.91 6.90
N LYS A 131 2.14 -27.79 7.40
CA LYS A 131 2.35 -28.50 8.67
C LYS A 131 3.63 -29.36 8.63
N LEU A 132 3.77 -30.19 7.60
CA LEU A 132 4.96 -31.02 7.40
C LEU A 132 6.24 -30.18 7.30
N PHE A 133 6.19 -29.05 6.60
CA PHE A 133 7.33 -28.15 6.47
C PHE A 133 7.76 -27.55 7.82
N LYS A 134 6.79 -27.15 8.67
CA LYS A 134 7.10 -26.66 10.02
C LYS A 134 7.75 -27.73 10.90
N GLU A 135 7.24 -28.95 10.87
CA GLU A 135 7.81 -30.09 11.61
C GLU A 135 9.25 -30.36 11.16
N TYR A 136 9.52 -30.31 9.85
CA TYR A 136 10.87 -30.45 9.31
C TYR A 136 11.84 -29.37 9.79
N ILE A 137 11.44 -28.09 9.80
CA ILE A 137 12.30 -27.00 10.30
C ILE A 137 12.62 -27.19 11.77
N GLN A 138 11.62 -27.51 12.60
CA GLN A 138 11.82 -27.69 14.05
C GLN A 138 12.80 -28.82 14.37
N GLN A 139 12.75 -29.92 13.61
CA GLN A 139 13.69 -31.04 13.75
C GLN A 139 15.12 -30.67 13.32
N ARG A 140 15.28 -29.66 12.47
CA ARG A 140 16.59 -29.22 11.97
C ARG A 140 17.28 -28.22 12.89
N GLU A 141 16.50 -27.52 13.72
CA GLU A 141 16.96 -26.55 14.71
C GLU A 141 17.17 -27.17 16.11
N SER A 142 16.77 -28.45 16.29
CA SER A 142 16.99 -29.27 17.50
C SER A 142 18.24 -30.13 17.38
#